data_AF-A0A0A2HGT0-F1
#
_entry.id   AF-A0A0A2HGT0-F1
#
_cell.length_a   1.000
_cell.length_b   1.000
_cell.length_c   1.000
_cell.angle_alpha   90.00
_cell.angle_beta   90.00
_cell.angle_gamma   90.00
#
_symmetry.space_group_name_H-M   'P 1'
#
loop_
_entity.id
_entity.type
_entity.pdbx_description
1 polymer ?
#
loop_
_entity_poly.entity_id
_entity_poly.type
_entity_poly.pdbx_seq_one_letter_code
_entity_poly.pdbx_strand_id
1 'polypeptide(L)'
;MLTSTIDFKKTRQKMWGILKNKTLAQLPYGHETDKNGSEITSYATNCYEDALEEAHTLLANGIGTKDIQIVEFVPYDYIMQPRV
;
A
#
# COMPACT_ATOMS: atom_id res chain seq x y z
N MET A 1 7.26 27.60 -16.40
CA MET A 1 6.88 26.26 -15.89
C MET A 1 8.16 25.51 -15.57
N LEU A 2 8.32 24.99 -14.35
CA LEU A 2 9.41 24.06 -14.05
C LEU A 2 9.07 22.72 -14.71
N THR A 3 9.82 22.34 -15.73
CA THR A 3 9.71 21.03 -16.37
C THR A 3 10.17 19.97 -15.37
N SER A 4 9.25 19.12 -14.91
CA SER A 4 9.55 17.97 -14.04
C SER A 4 10.69 17.14 -14.65
N THR A 5 11.66 16.76 -13.82
CA THR A 5 12.75 15.83 -14.19
C THR A 5 12.34 14.36 -14.11
N ILE A 6 11.10 14.11 -13.72
CA ILE A 6 10.51 12.78 -13.55
C ILE A 6 9.66 12.48 -14.79
N ASP A 7 10.09 11.49 -15.57
CA ASP A 7 9.32 10.92 -16.67
C ASP A 7 8.49 9.74 -16.12
N PHE A 8 7.19 9.98 -15.92
CA PHE A 8 6.25 8.96 -15.49
C PHE A 8 5.89 8.06 -16.67
N LYS A 9 6.31 6.80 -16.61
CA LYS A 9 5.97 5.72 -17.56
C LYS A 9 4.55 5.21 -17.30
N LYS A 10 4.19 4.10 -17.97
CA LYS A 10 2.89 3.45 -17.85
C LYS A 10 2.50 3.23 -16.37
N THR A 11 1.22 3.41 -16.07
CA THR A 11 0.63 3.08 -14.77
C THR A 11 0.86 1.60 -14.45
N ARG A 12 1.38 1.30 -13.26
CA ARG A 12 1.41 -0.08 -12.76
C ARG A 12 -0.02 -0.54 -12.40
N GLN A 13 -0.15 -1.82 -12.03
CA GLN A 13 -1.38 -2.34 -11.45
C GLN A 13 -1.80 -1.50 -10.24
N LYS A 14 -3.12 -1.35 -10.06
CA LYS A 14 -3.70 -0.72 -8.87
C LYS A 14 -3.21 -1.43 -7.61
N MET A 15 -2.94 -0.63 -6.59
CA MET A 15 -2.58 -1.14 -5.27
C MET A 15 -3.48 -0.50 -4.21
N TRP A 16 -3.66 -1.23 -3.12
CA TRP A 16 -4.45 -0.83 -1.98
C TRP A 16 -3.60 -0.90 -0.72
N GLY A 17 -3.68 0.14 0.11
CA GLY A 17 -3.06 0.19 1.43
C GLY A 17 -4.07 0.62 2.48
N ILE A 18 -3.72 0.46 3.76
CA ILE A 18 -4.57 0.89 4.89
C ILE A 18 -3.90 2.01 5.65
N LEU A 19 -4.61 3.13 5.80
CA LEU A 19 -4.27 4.17 6.76
C LEU A 19 -4.85 3.81 8.13
N LYS A 20 -3.98 3.65 9.12
CA LYS A 20 -4.32 3.54 10.55
C LYS A 20 -3.95 4.86 11.23
N ASN A 21 -4.92 5.56 11.82
CA ASN A 21 -4.71 6.89 12.41
C ASN A 21 -4.01 7.87 11.45
N LYS A 22 -4.45 7.90 10.19
CA LYS A 22 -3.86 8.73 9.10
C LYS A 22 -2.42 8.38 8.71
N THR A 23 -1.88 7.28 9.20
CA THR A 23 -0.54 6.79 8.86
C THR A 23 -0.64 5.49 8.10
N LEU A 24 0.14 5.32 7.04
CA LEU A 24 0.17 4.08 6.27
C LEU A 24 0.73 2.94 7.14
N ALA A 25 -0.05 1.88 7.31
CA ALA A 25 0.32 0.73 8.13
C ALA A 25 1.03 -0.33 7.27
N GLN A 26 2.01 -1.02 7.86
CA GLN A 26 2.51 -2.28 7.29
C GLN A 26 1.68 -3.42 7.85
N LEU A 27 1.08 -4.21 6.96
CA LEU A 27 0.18 -5.30 7.31
C LEU A 27 0.53 -6.56 6.51
N PRO A 28 0.24 -7.75 7.04
CA PRO A 28 0.55 -9.03 6.42
C PRO A 28 -0.50 -9.41 5.37
N TYR A 29 -0.65 -8.58 4.33
CA TYR A 29 -1.62 -8.83 3.26
C TYR A 29 -1.42 -10.22 2.65
N GLY A 30 -2.49 -11.04 2.61
CA GLY A 30 -2.46 -12.41 2.09
C GLY A 30 -1.75 -13.43 2.99
N HIS A 31 -1.27 -13.01 4.18
CA HIS A 31 -0.63 -13.87 5.18
C HIS A 31 0.50 -14.76 4.65
N GLU A 32 1.26 -14.28 3.67
CA GLU A 32 2.45 -14.98 3.18
C GLU A 32 3.53 -15.02 4.27
N THR A 33 4.25 -16.14 4.37
CA THR A 33 5.30 -16.34 5.38
C THR A 33 6.68 -16.45 4.74
N ASP A 34 7.68 -15.91 5.43
CA ASP A 34 9.08 -16.05 5.04
C ASP A 34 9.62 -17.46 5.34
N LYS A 35 10.90 -17.69 5.02
CA LYS A 35 11.57 -18.98 5.27
C LYS A 35 11.68 -19.36 6.75
N ASN A 36 11.45 -18.41 7.66
CA ASN A 36 11.49 -18.59 9.11
C ASN A 36 10.08 -18.74 9.70
N GLY A 37 9.02 -18.71 8.88
CA GLY A 37 7.62 -18.78 9.32
C GLY A 37 7.06 -17.46 9.86
N SER A 38 7.73 -16.34 9.65
CA SER A 38 7.22 -15.01 10.02
C SER A 38 6.41 -14.41 8.88
N GLU A 39 5.30 -13.75 9.19
CA GLU A 39 4.48 -13.08 8.17
C GLU A 39 5.23 -11.95 7.50
N ILE A 40 5.13 -11.91 6.17
CA ILE A 40 5.70 -10.85 5.35
C ILE A 40 4.71 -9.69 5.36
N THR A 41 5.16 -8.54 5.87
CA THR A 41 4.34 -7.33 5.90
C THR A 41 4.70 -6.41 4.75
N SER A 42 3.70 -5.71 4.23
CA SER A 42 3.85 -4.71 3.18
C SER A 42 3.00 -3.49 3.49
N TYR A 43 3.34 -2.35 2.90
CA TYR A 43 2.52 -1.14 2.97
C TYR A 43 1.27 -1.21 2.05
N ALA A 44 1.27 -2.15 1.11
CA ALA A 44 0.17 -2.33 0.18
C ALA A 44 0.17 -3.70 -0.49
N THR A 45 -1.00 -4.02 -1.06
CA THR A 45 -1.27 -5.21 -1.85
C THR A 45 -1.89 -4.83 -3.20
N ASN A 46 -1.71 -5.67 -4.22
CA ASN A 46 -2.43 -5.56 -5.49
C ASN A 46 -3.72 -6.39 -5.52
N CYS A 47 -4.15 -6.90 -4.36
CA CYS A 47 -5.41 -7.63 -4.15
C CYS A 47 -6.30 -6.79 -3.23
N TYR A 48 -7.47 -6.38 -3.70
CA TYR A 48 -8.37 -5.54 -2.90
C TYR A 48 -9.01 -6.33 -1.75
N GLU A 49 -9.26 -7.61 -1.98
CA GLU A 49 -9.83 -8.54 -1.02
C GLU A 49 -8.93 -8.70 0.22
N ASP A 50 -7.62 -8.84 0.04
CA ASP A 50 -6.66 -8.90 1.14
C ASP A 50 -6.64 -7.59 1.95
N ALA A 51 -6.77 -6.45 1.28
CA ALA A 51 -6.87 -5.16 1.95
C ALA A 51 -8.18 -5.01 2.73
N LEU A 52 -9.28 -5.57 2.24
CA LEU A 52 -10.55 -5.60 2.97
C LEU A 52 -10.48 -6.50 4.21
N GLU A 53 -9.86 -7.67 4.07
CA GLU A 53 -9.68 -8.61 5.19
C GLU A 53 -8.86 -7.99 6.32
N GLU A 54 -7.72 -7.38 6.00
CA GLU A 54 -6.90 -6.68 6.99
C GLU A 54 -7.65 -5.51 7.65
N ALA A 55 -8.45 -4.75 6.89
CA ALA A 55 -9.27 -3.69 7.46
C ALA A 55 -10.32 -4.25 8.43
N HIS A 56 -10.96 -5.37 8.10
CA HIS A 56 -11.89 -6.05 9.01
C HIS A 56 -11.20 -6.58 10.27
N THR A 57 -10.02 -7.17 10.14
CA THR A 57 -9.22 -7.65 11.28
C THR A 57 -8.86 -6.50 12.22
N LEU A 58 -8.45 -5.35 11.68
CA LEU A 58 -8.15 -4.16 12.47
C LEU A 58 -9.39 -3.62 13.20
N LEU A 59 -10.56 -3.63 12.54
CA LEU A 59 -11.84 -3.26 13.16
C LEU A 59 -12.22 -4.22 14.29
N ALA A 60 -12.06 -5.52 14.08
CA ALA A 60 -12.33 -6.55 15.08
C ALA A 60 -11.42 -6.43 16.31
N ASN A 61 -10.17 -5.97 16.10
CA ASN A 61 -9.20 -5.68 17.17
C ASN A 61 -9.50 -4.38 17.95
N GLY A 62 -10.66 -3.75 17.72
CA GLY A 62 -11.13 -2.60 18.48
C GLY A 62 -10.65 -1.24 17.98
N ILE A 63 -10.02 -1.18 16.80
CA ILE A 63 -9.70 0.10 16.17
C ILE A 63 -10.99 0.70 15.62
N GLY A 64 -11.24 1.98 15.90
CA GLY A 64 -12.45 2.66 15.45
C GLY A 64 -12.53 2.76 13.93
N THR A 65 -13.74 2.69 13.37
CA THR A 65 -14.00 2.86 11.93
C THR A 65 -13.52 4.20 11.37
N LYS A 66 -13.39 5.23 12.23
CA LYS A 66 -12.86 6.55 11.86
C LYS A 66 -11.34 6.55 11.64
N ASP A 67 -10.66 5.54 12.18
CA ASP A 67 -9.21 5.45 12.22
C ASP A 67 -8.65 4.50 11.15
N ILE A 68 -9.52 3.85 10.37
CA ILE A 68 -9.16 2.94 9.28
C ILE A 68 -9.70 3.47 7.96
N GLN A 69 -8.82 3.60 6.98
CA GLN A 69 -9.19 3.97 5.61
C GLN A 69 -8.43 3.11 4.63
N ILE A 70 -9.12 2.42 3.73
CA ILE A 70 -8.49 1.76 2.59
C ILE A 70 -8.27 2.82 1.52
N VAL A 71 -7.03 2.94 1.05
CA VAL A 71 -6.63 3.90 0.02
C VAL A 71 -6.22 3.15 -1.25
N GLU A 72 -6.83 3.51 -2.37
CA GLU A 72 -6.38 3.06 -3.70
C GLU A 72 -5.30 4.03 -4.20
N PHE A 73 -4.21 3.47 -4.72
CA PHE A 73 -3.21 4.24 -5.43
C PHE A 73 -2.69 3.48 -6.65
N VAL A 74 -2.28 4.24 -7.66
CA VAL A 74 -1.71 3.71 -8.90
C VAL A 74 -0.24 4.12 -8.92
N PRO A 75 0.69 3.21 -8.56
CA PRO A 75 2.09 3.55 -8.63
C PRO A 75 2.49 3.76 -10.10
N TYR A 76 3.24 4.82 -10.36
CA TYR A 76 3.84 5.05 -11.67
C TYR A 76 5.25 4.47 -11.66
N ASP A 77 5.59 3.73 -12.71
CA ASP A 77 6.99 3.58 -13.07
C ASP A 77 7.53 4.96 -13.40
N TYR A 78 8.66 5.35 -12.83
CA TYR A 78 9.31 6.60 -13.19
C TYR A 78 10.80 6.39 -13.37
N ILE A 79 11.38 7.15 -14.30
CA ILE A 79 12.83 7.27 -14.46
C ILE A 79 13.18 8.71 -14.11
N MET A 80 14.09 8.88 -13.16
CA MET A 80 14.73 10.17 -12.93
C MET A 80 15.83 10.32 -13.98
N GLN A 81 15.69 11.29 -14.89
CA GLN A 81 16.79 11.65 -15.77
C GLN A 81 17.69 12.66 -15.05
N PRO A 82 18.95 12.33 -14.73
CA PRO A 82 19.89 13.30 -14.22
C PRO A 82 20.17 14.36 -15.29
N ARG A 83 20.07 15.64 -14.93
CA ARG A 83 20.59 16.73 -15.77
C ARG A 83 22.09 16.82 -15.53
N VAL A 84 22.88 16.65 -16.58
CA VAL A 84 24.33 16.89 -16.60
C VAL A 84 24.60 18.33 -16.99
#